data_AF-A0A656K4R3-F1
#
_entry.id   AF-A0A656K4R3-F1
#
_cell.length_a   1.000
_cell.length_b   1.000
_cell.length_c   1.000
_cell.angle_alpha   90.00
_cell.angle_beta   90.00
_cell.angle_gamma   90.00
#
_symmetry.space_group_name_H-M   'P 1'
#
loop_
_entity.id
_entity.type
_entity.pdbx_description
1 polymer ?
#
loop_
_entity_poly.entity_id
_entity_poly.type
_entity_poly.pdbx_seq_one_letter_code
_entity_poly.pdbx_strand_id
1 'polypeptide(L)' 'MLILRGAPALSAFRHSKLLEQLKQKVSAVSGLYAEFAHFADVNDVLTGEEQQVLDRLLKYGP' A
#
# COMPACT_ATOMS: atom_id res chain seq x y z
N MET A 1 1.56 -5.81 17.11
CA MET A 1 1.16 -5.29 15.79
C MET A 1 2.34 -4.96 14.88
N LEU A 2 2.41 -5.62 13.73
CA LEU A 2 3.33 -5.35 12.62
C LEU A 2 2.65 -4.43 11.58
N ILE A 3 3.42 -3.55 10.94
CA ILE A 3 2.95 -2.67 9.85
C ILE A 3 3.81 -2.96 8.62
N LEU A 4 3.18 -3.44 7.55
CA LEU A 4 3.86 -4.00 6.39
C LEU A 4 3.37 -3.27 5.13
N ARG A 5 4.32 -2.78 4.33
CA ARG A 5 4.01 -2.08 3.06
C ARG A 5 3.65 -3.10 1.98
N GLY A 6 2.56 -2.84 1.28
CA GLY A 6 2.07 -3.64 0.16
C GLY A 6 2.37 -3.01 -1.20
N ALA A 7 1.76 -3.57 -2.24
CA ALA A 7 1.90 -3.10 -3.61
C ALA A 7 1.26 -1.71 -3.85
N PRO A 8 1.62 -1.02 -4.95
CA PRO A 8 0.93 0.20 -5.37
C PRO A 8 -0.58 -0.01 -5.50
N ALA A 9 -1.36 0.89 -4.89
CA ALA A 9 -2.80 0.73 -4.75
C ALA A 9 -3.62 1.29 -5.92
N LEU A 10 -2.99 2.04 -6.83
CA LEU A 10 -3.67 2.73 -7.92
C LEU A 10 -3.19 2.23 -9.28
N SER A 11 -4.13 1.89 -10.16
CA SER A 11 -3.84 1.76 -11.58
C SER A 11 -3.54 3.13 -12.18
N ALA A 12 -2.83 3.15 -13.33
CA ALA A 12 -2.53 4.39 -14.05
C ALA A 12 -3.78 5.24 -14.31
N PHE A 13 -4.91 4.61 -14.69
CA PHE A 13 -6.18 5.30 -14.91
C PHE A 13 -6.74 5.95 -13.63
N ARG A 14 -6.79 5.22 -12.51
CA ARG A 14 -7.29 5.76 -11.23
C ARG A 14 -6.40 6.87 -10.70
N HIS A 15 -5.09 6.70 -10.80
CA HIS A 15 -4.12 7.73 -10.43
C HIS A 15 -4.38 9.05 -11.17
N SER A 16 -4.47 9.02 -12.50
CA SER A 16 -4.68 10.23 -13.30
C SER A 16 -6.00 10.93 -12.95
N LYS A 17 -7.09 10.16 -12.79
CA LYS A 17 -8.40 10.70 -12.42
C LYS A 17 -8.36 11.40 -11.05
N LEU A 18 -7.74 10.78 -10.04
CA LEU A 18 -7.67 11.36 -8.70
C LEU A 18 -6.75 12.59 -8.66
N LEU A 19 -5.60 12.54 -9.36
CA LEU A 19 -4.70 13.69 -9.44
C LEU A 19 -5.37 14.91 -10.08
N GLU A 20 -6.17 14.70 -11.14
CA GLU A 20 -6.95 15.78 -11.76
C GLU A 20 -7.96 16.38 -10.78
N GLN A 21 -8.71 15.54 -10.06
CA GLN A 21 -9.65 15.99 -9.04
C GLN A 21 -8.98 16.76 -7.89
N LEU A 22 -7.78 16.33 -7.48
CA LEU A 22 -6.99 17.02 -6.46
C LEU A 22 -6.53 18.39 -6.96
N LYS A 23 -6.04 18.49 -8.20
CA LYS A 23 -5.59 19.75 -8.81
C LYS A 23 -6.71 20.78 -8.95
N GLN A 24 -7.95 20.34 -9.20
CA GLN A 24 -9.11 21.23 -9.24
C GLN A 24 -9.40 21.89 -7.89
N LYS A 25 -9.06 21.21 -6.77
CA LYS A 25 -9.27 21.75 -5.41
C LYS A 25 -8.04 22.49 -4.89
N VAL A 26 -6.85 21.98 -5.21
CA VAL A 26 -5.57 22.51 -4.75
C VAL A 26 -4.60 22.42 -5.93
N SER A 27 -4.47 23.51 -6.68
CA SER A 27 -3.66 23.58 -7.91
C SER A 27 -2.17 23.28 -7.68
N ALA A 28 -1.68 23.45 -6.45
CA ALA A 28 -0.30 23.14 -6.07
C ALA A 28 0.02 21.64 -5.98
N VAL A 29 -0.98 20.75 -5.98
CA VAL A 29 -0.74 19.29 -5.94
C VAL A 29 -0.10 18.83 -7.25
N SER A 30 1.14 18.37 -7.17
CA SER A 30 1.93 17.95 -8.34
C SER A 30 1.88 16.46 -8.61
N GLY A 31 1.55 15.62 -7.62
CA GLY A 31 1.52 14.17 -7.75
C GLY A 31 0.71 13.49 -6.66
N LEU A 32 0.38 12.22 -6.89
CA LEU A 32 -0.34 11.36 -5.97
C LEU A 32 0.32 9.97 -5.98
N TYR A 33 0.53 9.38 -4.82
CA TYR A 33 0.98 8.00 -4.71
C TYR A 33 0.24 7.31 -3.57
N ALA A 34 -0.03 6.02 -3.75
CA ALA A 34 -0.69 5.22 -2.73
C ALA A 34 -0.22 3.77 -2.81
N GLU A 35 -0.13 3.14 -1.65
CA GLU A 35 0.21 1.74 -1.45
C GLU A 35 -0.82 1.10 -0.53
N PHE A 36 -0.95 -0.22 -0.62
CA PHE A 36 -1.60 -0.98 0.44
C PHE A 36 -0.73 -0.97 1.70
N ALA A 37 -1.38 -0.93 2.86
CA ALA A 37 -0.73 -1.14 4.15
C ALA A 37 -1.43 -2.31 4.84
N HIS A 38 -0.64 -3.25 5.36
CA HIS A 38 -1.14 -4.41 6.09
C HIS A 38 -0.77 -4.26 7.56
N PHE A 39 -1.75 -4.55 8.41
CA PHE A 39 -1.60 -4.52 9.85
C PHE A 39 -1.83 -5.94 10.35
N ALA A 40 -0.78 -6.56 10.89
CA ALA A 40 -0.87 -7.91 11.45
C ALA A 40 -0.73 -7.80 12.96
N ASP A 41 -1.81 -8.05 13.69
CA ASP A 41 -1.72 -8.20 15.13
C ASP A 41 -1.41 -9.65 15.46
N VAL A 42 -0.26 -9.85 16.09
CA VAL A 42 0.31 -11.16 16.39
C VAL A 42 0.49 -11.27 17.89
N ASN A 43 0.15 -12.42 18.44
CA ASN A 43 0.22 -12.66 19.89
C ASN A 43 1.66 -12.79 20.39
N ASP A 44 2.59 -13.21 19.52
CA ASP A 44 4.00 -13.43 19.82
C ASP A 44 4.88 -13.05 18.60
N VAL A 45 6.19 -13.00 18.82
CA VAL A 45 7.18 -12.74 17.76
C VAL A 45 7.18 -13.92 16.77
N LEU A 46 7.02 -13.61 15.48
CA LEU A 46 7.11 -14.61 14.42
C LEU A 46 8.55 -15.14 14.31
N THR A 47 8.68 -16.44 14.14
CA THR A 47 9.96 -17.05 13.75
C THR A 47 10.36 -16.60 12.35
N GLY A 48 11.64 -16.83 11.98
CA GLY A 48 12.14 -16.46 10.67
C GLY A 48 11.36 -17.12 9.51
N GLU A 49 10.93 -18.36 9.68
CA GLU A 49 10.14 -19.09 8.68
C GLU A 49 8.71 -18.52 8.57
N GLU A 50 8.05 -18.25 9.70
CA GLU A 50 6.72 -17.63 9.72
C GLU A 50 6.72 -16.22 9.12
N GLN A 51 7.77 -15.44 9.39
CA GLN A 51 7.95 -14.12 8.77
C GLN A 51 8.07 -14.24 7.25
N GLN A 52 8.82 -15.23 6.74
CA GLN A 52 8.93 -15.47 5.30
C GLN A 52 7.59 -15.88 4.67
N VAL A 53 6.79 -16.68 5.38
CA VAL A 53 5.44 -17.05 4.93
C VAL A 53 4.53 -15.82 4.87
N LEU A 54 4.54 -14.98 5.93
CA LEU A 54 3.77 -13.75 5.97
C LEU A 54 4.16 -12.81 4.83
N ASP A 55 5.46 -12.61 4.59
CA ASP A 55 5.96 -11.76 3.51
C ASP A 55 5.50 -12.27 2.13
N ARG A 56 5.38 -13.60 1.96
CA ARG A 56 4.89 -14.19 0.71
C ARG A 56 3.39 -14.03 0.55
N LEU A 57 2.62 -14.18 1.63
CA LEU A 57 1.17 -13.97 1.61
C LEU A 57 0.78 -12.53 1.25
N LEU A 58 1.60 -11.56 1.66
CA LEU A 58 1.37 -10.14 1.39
C LEU A 58 1.89 -9.66 0.04
N LYS A 59 2.53 -10.55 -0.75
CA LYS A 59 2.93 -10.27 -2.13
C LYS A 59 1.81 -10.69 -3.08
N TYR A 60 0.97 -9.73 -3.43
CA TYR A 60 -0.13 -9.89 -4.37
C TYR A 60 -0.42 -8.59 -5.11
N GLY A 61 -1.26 -8.67 -6.13
CA GLY A 61 -1.60 -7.55 -7.00
C GLY A 61 -1.02 -7.69 -8.40
N PRO A 62 -1.40 -6.78 -9.32
CA PRO A 62 -0.90 -6.74 -10.69
C PRO A 62 0.55 -6.28 -10.79
#